data_AF-A0A7X8MNM8-F1
#
_entry.id   AF-A0A7X8MNM8-F1
#
_cell.length_a   1.000
_cell.length_b   1.000
_cell.length_c   1.000
_cell.angle_alpha   90.00
_cell.angle_beta   90.00
_cell.angle_gamma   90.00
#
_symmetry.space_group_name_H-M   'P 1'
#
loop_
_entity.id
_entity.type
_entity.pdbx_description
1 polymer ?
#
loop_
_entity_poly.entity_id
_entity_poly.type
_entity_poly.pdbx_seq_one_letter_code
_entity_poly.pdbx_strand_id
1 'polypeptide(L)'
;MMLKKLAGVVVSILIILGLLTAAPVLANSPTYIENGQVVDEFTSHPLADRKEIQPLENGWNRYKDHTQGFSLLYPNNMDVDVSLSSIRTLISDADTRLEIYHDFFTTANAPSAQAYINYSHRFLGNTTDHRVLENRYLTVNDHQVHLLRWERNKLARVTNDHNYYVSATIVISPTEVYTLVWESTRPVTGYMETLESFQTIPRLGSPGLWAKFAPVEKDRDEETQQWFADHFAEAAPLTWGIFEPTAPASFNYLKQLEKRFAYEFPILLHYQHLDSSAPLPVLQQAHREGRTVELTLQTSSFQFSEAENRRVPYEILAGNYDAFLYDYAKQIKEFGHPVLFRLNNEMNGDWCTYSSFHTSKDPDLFIALWRYVYQIFREVGADNVIWVWNPHDGSFPDFKWNHAFLYYPGDEYVDVVGLTGYNTGTYYPGEKWREFAHIYDPLYRLYSSVFQHPFMITEFGSNSVGGDKVAWIEGMFAALNQFPRIKAAIWWNGIDWDAQMNPARIYRIDENQAVLDAFAQGLKK
;
A
#
# COMPACT_ATOMS: atom_id res chain seq x y z
N MET A 1 -0.03 21.51 62.58
CA MET A 1 1.44 21.55 62.68
C MET A 1 2.00 20.91 61.41
N MET A 2 2.77 21.70 60.65
CA MET A 2 3.57 21.33 59.47
C MET A 2 2.85 20.91 58.18
N LEU A 3 2.65 21.93 57.33
CA LEU A 3 2.75 21.84 55.88
C LEU A 3 4.06 21.16 55.47
N LYS A 4 4.00 20.19 54.55
CA LYS A 4 5.10 19.91 53.63
C LYS A 4 4.54 19.79 52.21
N LYS A 5 4.80 20.85 51.42
CA LYS A 5 4.67 20.87 49.96
C LYS A 5 5.66 19.87 49.39
N LEU A 6 5.18 18.87 48.63
CA LEU A 6 6.02 18.16 47.67
C LEU A 6 6.04 18.99 46.39
N ALA A 7 7.19 19.61 46.12
CA ALA A 7 7.53 20.12 44.81
C ALA A 7 7.99 18.93 43.95
N GLY A 8 7.20 18.56 42.96
CA GLY A 8 7.62 17.65 41.90
C GLY A 8 8.57 18.39 40.96
N VAL A 9 9.78 17.85 40.80
CA VAL A 9 10.78 18.32 39.85
C VAL A 9 10.30 17.97 38.45
N VAL A 10 9.87 18.97 37.68
CA VAL A 10 9.75 18.89 36.23
C VAL A 10 11.17 19.06 35.68
N VAL A 11 11.72 18.01 35.07
CA VAL A 11 12.93 18.12 34.25
C VAL A 11 12.51 18.72 32.92
N SER A 12 12.47 20.05 32.86
CA SER A 12 12.42 20.78 31.61
C SER A 12 13.82 20.75 31.00
N ILE A 13 14.00 20.02 29.90
CA ILE A 13 15.20 20.17 29.06
C ILE A 13 15.08 21.53 28.38
N LEU A 14 15.67 22.55 29.01
CA LEU A 14 15.96 23.83 28.38
C LEU A 14 17.11 23.59 27.38
N ILE A 15 16.81 23.59 26.08
CA ILE A 15 17.84 23.80 25.07
C ILE A 15 18.21 25.28 25.12
N ILE A 16 19.40 25.56 25.65
CA ILE A 16 19.99 26.90 25.69
C ILE A 16 20.29 27.33 24.24
N LEU A 17 19.55 28.29 23.72
CA LEU A 17 19.93 29.04 22.53
C LEU A 17 21.16 29.91 22.87
N GLY A 18 22.34 29.43 22.52
CA GLY A 18 23.56 30.24 22.47
C GLY A 18 23.53 31.16 21.26
N LEU A 19 23.29 32.45 21.46
CA LEU A 19 23.57 33.50 20.49
C LEU A 19 25.09 33.64 20.31
N LEU A 20 25.63 32.95 19.30
CA LEU A 20 26.94 33.21 18.73
C LEU A 20 26.75 33.93 17.40
N THR A 21 27.07 35.22 17.38
CA THR A 21 27.19 36.00 16.15
C THR A 21 28.47 35.59 15.41
N ALA A 22 28.34 34.61 14.52
CA ALA A 22 29.36 34.28 13.53
C ALA A 22 28.98 34.89 12.17
N ALA A 23 29.95 35.57 11.54
CA ALA A 23 29.83 36.10 10.17
C ALA A 23 29.59 34.98 9.13
N PRO A 24 29.01 35.26 7.96
CA PRO A 24 28.61 34.24 7.01
C PRO A 24 29.83 33.72 6.24
N VAL A 25 30.15 32.43 6.41
CA VAL A 25 31.12 31.71 5.58
C VAL A 25 30.44 30.42 5.07
N LEU A 26 30.02 30.47 3.80
CA LEU A 26 29.86 29.38 2.81
C LEU A 26 29.63 27.94 3.33
N ALA A 27 28.39 27.47 3.29
CA ALA A 27 28.10 26.03 3.34
C ALA A 27 27.94 25.48 1.91
N ASN A 28 29.06 25.19 1.24
CA ASN A 28 29.12 24.56 -0.11
C ASN A 28 29.59 23.09 -0.07
N SER A 29 29.65 22.46 1.11
CA SER A 29 30.14 21.09 1.24
C SER A 29 29.10 20.07 0.74
N PRO A 30 29.52 19.02 0.01
CA PRO A 30 28.62 17.93 -0.35
C PRO A 30 28.07 17.21 0.88
N THR A 31 26.84 16.71 0.77
CA THR A 31 26.22 15.76 1.71
C THR A 31 26.29 14.36 1.11
N TYR A 32 26.77 13.39 1.87
CA TYR A 32 26.80 11.99 1.48
C TYR A 32 25.74 11.23 2.26
N ILE A 33 25.00 10.36 1.57
CA ILE A 33 24.02 9.47 2.19
C ILE A 33 24.44 8.04 1.85
N GLU A 34 24.68 7.22 2.88
CA GLU A 34 24.98 5.81 2.73
C GLU A 34 23.97 4.97 3.53
N ASN A 35 23.31 4.00 2.87
CA ASN A 35 22.32 3.12 3.49
C ASN A 35 21.19 3.88 4.21
N GLY A 36 20.74 4.98 3.61
CA GLY A 36 19.68 5.84 4.16
C GLY A 36 20.10 6.75 5.30
N GLN A 37 21.38 6.84 5.63
CA GLN A 37 21.91 7.68 6.70
C GLN A 37 22.92 8.70 6.15
N VAL A 38 22.92 9.92 6.69
CA VAL A 38 23.94 10.93 6.36
C VAL A 38 25.28 10.50 6.96
N VAL A 39 26.34 10.55 6.15
CA VAL A 39 27.70 10.17 6.53
C VAL A 39 28.70 11.25 6.12
N ASP A 40 29.84 11.33 6.82
CA ASP A 40 30.92 12.27 6.48
C ASP A 40 31.65 11.85 5.20
N GLU A 41 31.83 10.55 5.01
CA GLU A 41 32.44 9.94 3.82
C GLU A 41 31.83 8.55 3.56
N PHE A 42 31.87 8.09 2.30
CA PHE A 42 31.42 6.75 1.95
C PHE A 42 32.37 5.68 2.50
N THR A 43 31.80 4.57 2.99
CA THR A 43 32.61 3.42 3.40
C THR A 43 33.15 2.70 2.16
N SER A 44 34.04 1.72 2.34
CA SER A 44 34.51 0.86 1.25
C SER A 44 33.56 -0.30 0.92
N HIS A 45 32.37 -0.38 1.51
CA HIS A 45 31.48 -1.52 1.34
C HIS A 45 30.91 -1.58 -0.10
N PRO A 46 31.11 -2.67 -0.86
CA PRO A 46 30.84 -2.68 -2.30
C PRO A 46 29.35 -2.59 -2.66
N LEU A 47 28.46 -3.05 -1.78
CA LEU A 47 27.01 -3.03 -1.98
C LEU A 47 26.31 -1.84 -1.30
N ALA A 48 27.06 -0.90 -0.73
CA ALA A 48 26.48 0.23 -0.03
C ALA A 48 25.57 1.07 -0.94
N ASP A 49 24.43 1.48 -0.39
CA ASP A 49 23.49 2.36 -1.08
C ASP A 49 23.91 3.82 -0.97
N ARG A 50 24.52 4.38 -2.01
CA ARG A 50 25.21 5.67 -1.95
C ARG A 50 24.52 6.75 -2.77
N LYS A 51 24.30 7.90 -2.13
CA LYS A 51 23.84 9.14 -2.76
C LYS A 51 24.74 10.30 -2.39
N GLU A 52 24.83 11.27 -3.30
CA GLU A 52 25.59 12.50 -3.11
C GLU A 52 24.69 13.69 -3.45
N ILE A 53 24.68 14.70 -2.57
CA ILE A 53 24.06 15.99 -2.82
C ILE A 53 25.18 17.03 -2.80
N GLN A 54 25.41 17.67 -3.94
CA GLN A 54 26.38 18.76 -4.07
C GLN A 54 25.64 20.09 -4.21
N PRO A 55 25.70 21.00 -3.21
CA PRO A 55 25.20 22.36 -3.37
C PRO A 55 25.94 23.11 -4.47
N LEU A 56 25.20 23.90 -5.26
CA LEU A 56 25.73 24.78 -6.30
C LEU A 56 25.40 26.24 -5.99
N GLU A 57 26.24 27.16 -6.45
CA GLU A 57 26.12 28.61 -6.14
C GLU A 57 24.89 29.30 -6.76
N ASN A 58 24.18 28.63 -7.67
CA ASN A 58 23.08 29.17 -8.46
C ASN A 58 21.68 28.81 -7.94
N GLY A 59 21.55 28.39 -6.67
CA GLY A 59 20.26 28.01 -6.09
C GLY A 59 19.81 26.58 -6.43
N TRP A 60 20.70 25.76 -6.97
CA TRP A 60 20.46 24.36 -7.29
C TRP A 60 21.35 23.44 -6.46
N ASN A 61 20.89 22.23 -6.25
CA ASN A 61 21.68 21.11 -5.77
C ASN A 61 21.84 20.11 -6.91
N ARG A 62 23.01 19.48 -7.04
CA ARG A 62 23.19 18.28 -7.87
C ARG A 62 22.98 17.05 -7.02
N TYR A 63 22.00 16.25 -7.36
CA TYR A 63 21.81 14.91 -6.80
C TYR A 63 22.52 13.87 -7.67
N LYS A 64 23.14 12.88 -7.04
CA LYS A 64 23.60 11.64 -7.68
C LYS A 64 23.08 10.46 -6.89
N ASP A 65 22.48 9.51 -7.59
CA ASP A 65 22.17 8.19 -7.07
C ASP A 65 23.10 7.18 -7.72
N HIS A 66 24.13 6.75 -6.99
CA HIS A 66 25.12 5.81 -7.51
C HIS A 66 24.53 4.42 -7.73
N THR A 67 23.53 4.02 -6.95
CA THR A 67 22.92 2.69 -7.07
C THR A 67 21.93 2.59 -8.22
N GLN A 68 21.10 3.62 -8.40
CA GLN A 68 20.13 3.68 -9.49
C GLN A 68 20.79 4.17 -10.78
N GLY A 69 21.93 4.86 -10.71
CA GLY A 69 22.76 5.21 -11.87
C GLY A 69 22.34 6.49 -12.58
N PHE A 70 21.92 7.52 -11.85
CA PHE A 70 21.59 8.81 -12.44
C PHE A 70 22.09 10.01 -11.64
N SER A 71 22.15 11.17 -12.30
CA SER A 71 22.34 12.48 -11.69
C SER A 71 21.41 13.51 -12.33
N LEU A 72 20.94 14.47 -11.53
CA LEU A 72 20.18 15.63 -12.00
C LEU A 72 20.36 16.82 -11.04
N LEU A 73 19.90 17.99 -11.46
CA LEU A 73 19.78 19.19 -10.65
C LEU A 73 18.37 19.31 -10.08
N TYR A 74 18.25 19.76 -8.85
CA TYR A 74 16.97 20.13 -8.22
C TYR A 74 17.11 21.42 -7.40
N PRO A 75 16.02 22.20 -7.18
CA PRO A 75 16.09 23.41 -6.37
C PRO A 75 16.62 23.16 -4.96
N ASN A 76 17.55 23.99 -4.48
CA ASN A 76 18.26 23.74 -3.23
C ASN A 76 17.42 23.90 -1.96
N ASN A 77 16.18 24.35 -2.08
CA ASN A 77 15.20 24.48 -0.99
C ASN A 77 14.37 23.21 -0.76
N MET A 78 14.58 22.17 -1.56
CA MET A 78 13.87 20.88 -1.43
C MET A 78 14.70 19.87 -0.65
N ASP A 79 14.03 19.03 0.13
CA ASP A 79 14.63 17.95 0.89
C ASP A 79 14.63 16.65 0.08
N VAL A 80 15.62 15.79 0.33
CA VAL A 80 15.77 14.49 -0.34
C VAL A 80 15.45 13.37 0.64
N ASP A 81 14.43 12.55 0.31
CA ASP A 81 14.06 11.33 1.01
C ASP A 81 14.42 10.09 0.18
N VAL A 82 15.26 9.24 0.77
CA VAL A 82 15.75 7.98 0.19
C VAL A 82 15.37 6.77 1.05
N SER A 83 14.40 6.92 1.96
CA SER A 83 13.92 5.86 2.84
C SER A 83 13.42 4.63 2.06
N LEU A 84 12.93 4.83 0.84
CA LEU A 84 12.47 3.79 -0.09
C LEU A 84 13.36 3.70 -1.35
N SER A 85 14.68 3.85 -1.21
CA SER A 85 15.60 4.01 -2.35
C SER A 85 15.51 2.93 -3.44
N SER A 86 15.12 1.68 -3.13
CA SER A 86 14.92 0.62 -4.13
C SER A 86 13.63 0.74 -4.93
N ILE A 87 12.75 1.66 -4.53
CA ILE A 87 11.48 1.99 -5.16
C ILE A 87 11.55 3.36 -5.81
N ARG A 88 11.89 4.40 -5.04
CA ARG A 88 11.95 5.80 -5.51
C ARG A 88 13.01 6.63 -4.77
N THR A 89 13.43 7.72 -5.40
CA THR A 89 13.92 8.90 -4.68
C THR A 89 12.78 9.93 -4.65
N LEU A 90 12.49 10.51 -3.49
CA LEU A 90 11.58 11.65 -3.35
C LEU A 90 12.40 12.90 -3.06
N ILE A 91 12.17 13.96 -3.83
CA ILE A 91 12.72 15.30 -3.58
C ILE A 91 11.54 16.24 -3.43
N SER A 92 11.36 16.91 -2.28
CA SER A 92 10.15 17.70 -2.04
C SER A 92 10.37 18.94 -1.19
N ASP A 93 9.50 19.94 -1.38
CA ASP A 93 9.26 21.02 -0.42
C ASP A 93 7.79 21.02 0.03
N ALA A 94 7.32 22.12 0.60
CA ALA A 94 5.94 22.24 1.07
C ALA A 94 4.89 22.24 -0.06
N ASP A 95 5.26 22.62 -1.29
CA ASP A 95 4.32 22.82 -2.40
C ASP A 95 4.51 21.83 -3.54
N THR A 96 5.69 21.23 -3.66
CA THR A 96 6.11 20.45 -4.82
C THR A 96 6.85 19.20 -4.41
N ARG A 97 6.52 18.09 -5.08
CA ARG A 97 7.21 16.81 -4.98
C ARG A 97 7.75 16.43 -6.35
N LEU A 98 8.97 15.90 -6.38
CA LEU A 98 9.60 15.23 -7.51
C LEU A 98 9.90 13.80 -7.11
N GLU A 99 9.20 12.86 -7.71
CA GLU A 99 9.43 11.43 -7.54
C GLU A 99 10.19 10.88 -8.73
N ILE A 100 11.26 10.13 -8.44
CA ILE A 100 12.15 9.59 -9.47
C ILE A 100 12.14 8.08 -9.35
N TYR A 101 11.69 7.45 -10.43
CA TYR A 101 11.57 6.00 -10.59
C TYR A 101 12.54 5.50 -11.64
N HIS A 102 13.02 4.28 -11.43
CA HIS A 102 13.91 3.59 -12.35
C HIS A 102 13.41 2.16 -12.55
N ASP A 103 12.94 1.88 -13.76
CA ASP A 103 12.26 0.64 -14.11
C ASP A 103 13.04 -0.11 -15.19
N PHE A 104 13.18 -1.42 -15.00
CA PHE A 104 13.65 -2.36 -15.99
C PHE A 104 12.53 -3.32 -16.37
N PHE A 105 12.30 -3.46 -17.66
CA PHE A 105 11.28 -4.33 -18.16
C PHE A 105 11.86 -5.64 -18.65
N THR A 106 11.98 -6.59 -17.73
CA THR A 106 12.44 -7.96 -18.03
C THR A 106 11.28 -8.97 -17.98
N THR A 107 10.05 -8.51 -17.78
CA THR A 107 8.86 -9.34 -17.58
C THR A 107 7.90 -9.23 -18.78
N ALA A 108 7.01 -10.22 -18.93
CA ALA A 108 6.03 -10.24 -20.03
C ALA A 108 4.97 -9.12 -19.92
N ASN A 109 4.79 -8.51 -18.74
CA ASN A 109 3.70 -7.59 -18.44
C ASN A 109 3.92 -6.18 -19.02
N ALA A 110 5.17 -5.79 -19.25
CA ALA A 110 5.49 -4.56 -19.96
C ALA A 110 6.71 -4.77 -20.84
N PRO A 111 6.59 -5.43 -22.00
CA PRO A 111 7.75 -5.89 -22.77
C PRO A 111 8.63 -4.77 -23.35
N SER A 112 8.25 -3.49 -23.18
CA SER A 112 9.03 -2.34 -23.65
C SER A 112 8.69 -1.05 -22.91
N ALA A 113 9.58 -0.06 -23.03
CA ALA A 113 9.38 1.33 -22.60
C ALA A 113 8.11 1.94 -23.23
N GLN A 114 7.79 1.63 -24.48
CA GLN A 114 6.56 2.12 -25.11
C GLN A 114 5.32 1.50 -24.49
N ALA A 115 5.35 0.21 -24.16
CA ALA A 115 4.25 -0.46 -23.45
C ALA A 115 4.05 0.16 -22.06
N TYR A 116 5.14 0.41 -21.33
CA TYR A 116 5.12 1.12 -20.06
C TYR A 116 4.49 2.52 -20.17
N ILE A 117 4.94 3.34 -21.12
CA ILE A 117 4.41 4.70 -21.35
C ILE A 117 2.91 4.64 -21.66
N ASN A 118 2.50 3.76 -22.59
CA ASN A 118 1.11 3.64 -23.00
C ASN A 118 0.22 3.16 -21.85
N TYR A 119 0.69 2.20 -21.05
CA TYR A 119 -0.07 1.63 -19.95
C TYR A 119 -0.20 2.63 -18.80
N SER A 120 0.91 3.26 -18.41
CA SER A 120 0.97 4.23 -17.31
C SER A 120 0.09 5.46 -17.53
N HIS A 121 -0.26 5.80 -18.77
CA HIS A 121 -1.09 6.97 -19.08
C HIS A 121 -2.57 6.65 -19.37
N ARG A 122 -3.04 5.43 -19.08
CA ARG A 122 -4.44 5.04 -19.33
C ARG A 122 -5.46 5.78 -18.47
N PHE A 123 -5.07 6.33 -17.32
CA PHE A 123 -5.93 7.20 -16.51
C PHE A 123 -6.45 8.42 -17.29
N LEU A 124 -5.76 8.86 -18.35
CA LEU A 124 -6.18 9.96 -19.22
C LEU A 124 -7.48 9.69 -19.97
N GLY A 125 -7.96 8.43 -20.00
CA GLY A 125 -9.31 8.11 -20.46
C GLY A 125 -10.40 8.76 -19.61
N ASN A 126 -10.12 9.09 -18.35
CA ASN A 126 -10.99 9.89 -17.49
C ASN A 126 -10.78 11.39 -17.77
N THR A 127 -11.46 11.92 -18.79
CA THR A 127 -11.43 13.35 -19.16
C THR A 127 -12.30 14.23 -18.27
N THR A 128 -13.06 13.64 -17.34
CA THR A 128 -13.89 14.41 -16.40
C THR A 128 -13.05 14.99 -15.28
N ASP A 129 -12.13 14.18 -14.74
CA ASP A 129 -11.30 14.61 -13.61
C ASP A 129 -9.92 15.10 -14.04
N HIS A 130 -9.48 14.81 -15.29
CA HIS A 130 -8.16 15.22 -15.79
C HIS A 130 -8.25 16.13 -17.02
N ARG A 131 -7.45 17.20 -17.01
CA ARG A 131 -7.21 18.08 -18.15
C ARG A 131 -5.76 17.97 -18.61
N VAL A 132 -5.54 17.37 -19.78
CA VAL A 132 -4.22 17.31 -20.41
C VAL A 132 -3.83 18.68 -20.96
N LEU A 133 -2.63 19.15 -20.59
CA LEU A 133 -2.04 20.41 -21.04
C LEU A 133 -0.98 20.20 -22.12
N GLU A 134 -0.24 19.11 -22.03
CA GLU A 134 0.85 18.76 -22.95
C GLU A 134 1.00 17.24 -23.00
N ASN A 135 1.15 16.67 -24.19
CA ASN A 135 1.46 15.25 -24.38
C ASN A 135 2.27 15.11 -25.67
N ARG A 136 3.59 14.99 -25.56
CA ARG A 136 4.48 14.90 -26.72
C ARG A 136 5.78 14.18 -26.39
N TYR A 137 6.46 13.77 -27.45
CA TYR A 137 7.85 13.35 -27.37
C TYR A 137 8.79 14.52 -27.60
N LEU A 138 9.94 14.50 -26.92
CA LEU A 138 11.09 15.36 -27.19
C LEU A 138 12.39 14.58 -27.03
N THR A 139 13.51 15.25 -27.30
CA THR A 139 14.86 14.71 -27.08
C THR A 139 15.57 15.56 -26.05
N VAL A 140 16.14 14.92 -25.03
CA VAL A 140 16.93 15.55 -23.97
C VAL A 140 18.19 14.72 -23.78
N ASN A 141 19.37 15.33 -23.96
CA ASN A 141 20.68 14.67 -23.83
C ASN A 141 20.73 13.31 -24.58
N ASP A 142 20.34 13.31 -25.86
CA ASP A 142 20.25 12.13 -26.74
C ASP A 142 19.24 11.04 -26.33
N HIS A 143 18.49 11.24 -25.26
CA HIS A 143 17.39 10.36 -24.86
C HIS A 143 16.05 10.85 -25.41
N GLN A 144 15.24 9.92 -25.91
CA GLN A 144 13.83 10.19 -26.17
C GLN A 144 13.10 10.33 -24.84
N VAL A 145 12.32 11.40 -24.68
CA VAL A 145 11.51 11.65 -23.49
C VAL A 145 10.05 11.79 -23.88
N HIS A 146 9.16 11.04 -23.23
CA HIS A 146 7.72 11.30 -23.28
C HIS A 146 7.35 12.27 -22.16
N LEU A 147 6.95 13.49 -22.54
CA LEU A 147 6.53 14.53 -21.62
C LEU A 147 5.00 14.63 -21.62
N LEU A 148 4.42 14.43 -20.43
CA LEU A 148 3.00 14.58 -20.17
C LEU A 148 2.79 15.63 -19.08
N ARG A 149 1.87 16.57 -19.30
CA ARG A 149 1.42 17.54 -18.28
C ARG A 149 -0.08 17.52 -18.22
N TRP A 150 -0.61 17.47 -17.02
CA TRP A 150 -2.04 17.50 -16.77
C TRP A 150 -2.31 18.15 -15.42
N GLU A 151 -3.58 18.47 -15.20
CA GLU A 151 -4.07 18.93 -13.91
C GLU A 151 -5.44 18.29 -13.65
N ARG A 152 -5.85 18.32 -12.39
CA ARG A 152 -7.19 18.00 -11.94
C ARG A 152 -7.77 19.13 -11.10
N ASN A 153 -9.05 19.05 -10.82
CA ASN A 153 -9.69 19.95 -9.85
C ASN A 153 -9.15 19.72 -8.44
N LYS A 154 -9.13 20.79 -7.62
CA LYS A 154 -8.82 20.66 -6.20
C LYS A 154 -9.89 19.87 -5.48
N LEU A 155 -9.45 18.99 -4.58
CA LEU A 155 -10.28 18.11 -3.77
C LEU A 155 -10.45 18.70 -2.38
N ALA A 156 -11.69 18.89 -1.94
CA ALA A 156 -12.03 19.63 -0.73
C ALA A 156 -11.58 18.95 0.58
N ARG A 157 -11.26 17.65 0.54
CA ARG A 157 -10.84 16.84 1.70
C ARG A 157 -9.35 16.50 1.70
N VAL A 158 -8.60 16.98 0.71
CA VAL A 158 -7.14 16.78 0.64
C VAL A 158 -6.45 18.04 1.14
N THR A 159 -5.73 17.92 2.25
CA THR A 159 -4.86 19.01 2.73
C THR A 159 -3.64 19.12 1.83
N ASN A 160 -3.27 20.33 1.45
CA ASN A 160 -2.13 20.60 0.56
C ASN A 160 -2.23 19.83 -0.77
N ASP A 161 -3.39 19.93 -1.41
CA ASP A 161 -3.75 19.14 -2.57
C ASP A 161 -2.86 19.42 -3.81
N HIS A 162 -2.03 18.44 -4.20
CA HIS A 162 -1.11 18.52 -5.33
C HIS A 162 -1.83 18.21 -6.64
N ASN A 163 -2.57 19.19 -7.17
CA ASN A 163 -3.47 18.97 -8.30
C ASN A 163 -2.85 19.31 -9.69
N TYR A 164 -1.58 19.68 -9.74
CA TYR A 164 -0.82 19.95 -10.97
C TYR A 164 0.30 18.93 -11.15
N TYR A 165 0.41 18.37 -12.36
CA TYR A 165 1.30 17.26 -12.63
C TYR A 165 2.18 17.47 -13.86
N VAL A 166 3.41 16.98 -13.78
CA VAL A 166 4.32 16.78 -14.92
C VAL A 166 4.92 15.39 -14.81
N SER A 167 4.93 14.63 -15.89
CA SER A 167 5.61 13.33 -15.98
C SER A 167 6.55 13.35 -17.17
N ALA A 168 7.83 13.09 -16.93
CA ALA A 168 8.84 12.90 -17.97
C ALA A 168 9.39 11.48 -17.89
N THR A 169 9.03 10.64 -18.86
CA THR A 169 9.60 9.29 -19.00
C THR A 169 10.77 9.33 -19.98
N ILE A 170 11.98 9.18 -19.45
CA ILE A 170 13.25 9.19 -20.17
C ILE A 170 13.57 7.76 -20.60
N VAL A 171 13.65 7.52 -21.91
CA VAL A 171 13.92 6.20 -22.48
C VAL A 171 15.43 6.01 -22.63
N ILE A 172 15.99 5.08 -21.86
CA ILE A 172 17.42 4.71 -21.92
C ILE A 172 17.63 3.62 -22.96
N SER A 173 16.77 2.62 -22.94
CA SER A 173 16.73 1.53 -23.91
C SER A 173 15.29 1.05 -24.09
N PRO A 174 15.00 0.12 -25.03
CA PRO A 174 13.68 -0.45 -25.17
C PRO A 174 13.12 -1.10 -23.89
N THR A 175 13.96 -1.44 -22.91
CA THR A 175 13.56 -2.14 -21.67
C THR A 175 13.95 -1.40 -20.40
N GLU A 176 14.28 -0.11 -20.48
CA GLU A 176 14.83 0.63 -19.34
C GLU A 176 14.43 2.10 -19.42
N VAL A 177 13.84 2.62 -18.34
CA VAL A 177 13.40 4.01 -18.26
C VAL A 177 13.69 4.61 -16.90
N TYR A 178 13.88 5.93 -16.89
CA TYR A 178 13.67 6.74 -15.70
C TYR A 178 12.37 7.51 -15.86
N THR A 179 11.55 7.58 -14.81
CA THR A 179 10.35 8.42 -14.80
C THR A 179 10.46 9.45 -13.70
N LEU A 180 10.42 10.72 -14.09
CA LEU A 180 10.37 11.85 -13.18
C LEU A 180 8.91 12.33 -13.13
N VAL A 181 8.29 12.31 -11.95
CA VAL A 181 6.92 12.78 -11.73
C VAL A 181 6.97 13.96 -10.77
N TRP A 182 6.53 15.12 -11.26
CA TRP A 182 6.28 16.28 -10.42
C TRP A 182 4.82 16.37 -10.08
N GLU A 183 4.55 16.65 -8.82
CA GLU A 183 3.22 16.92 -8.26
C GLU A 183 3.32 18.24 -7.50
N SER A 184 2.37 19.16 -7.70
CA SER A 184 2.41 20.46 -7.05
C SER A 184 1.04 21.04 -6.74
N THR A 185 0.96 21.84 -5.68
CA THR A 185 -0.23 22.63 -5.30
C THR A 185 -0.46 23.86 -6.19
N ARG A 186 0.51 24.16 -7.06
CA ARG A 186 0.52 25.24 -8.06
C ARG A 186 1.05 24.72 -9.41
N PRO A 187 0.83 25.43 -10.54
CA PRO A 187 1.41 25.01 -11.81
C PRO A 187 2.92 24.78 -11.72
N VAL A 188 3.37 23.58 -12.11
CA VAL A 188 4.79 23.20 -12.05
C VAL A 188 5.59 24.02 -13.07
N THR A 189 6.62 24.72 -12.60
CA THR A 189 7.57 25.52 -13.38
C THR A 189 9.00 25.06 -13.09
N GLY A 190 9.95 25.28 -14.01
CA GLY A 190 11.37 24.95 -13.76
C GLY A 190 11.72 23.45 -13.89
N TYR A 191 10.76 22.61 -14.28
CA TYR A 191 10.98 21.16 -14.43
C TYR A 191 11.87 20.82 -15.62
N MET A 192 11.95 21.69 -16.63
CA MET A 192 12.79 21.47 -17.81
C MET A 192 14.27 21.58 -17.45
N GLU A 193 14.66 22.48 -16.57
CA GLU A 193 16.04 22.63 -16.09
C GLU A 193 16.51 21.38 -15.34
N THR A 194 15.62 20.79 -14.52
CA THR A 194 15.87 19.50 -13.89
C THR A 194 16.01 18.39 -14.94
N LEU A 195 15.05 18.30 -15.87
CA LEU A 195 15.03 17.28 -16.93
C LEU A 195 16.25 17.36 -17.85
N GLU A 196 16.63 18.56 -18.30
CA GLU A 196 17.78 18.84 -19.18
C GLU A 196 19.12 18.60 -18.49
N SER A 197 19.13 18.63 -17.16
CA SER A 197 20.33 18.28 -16.38
C SER A 197 20.50 16.78 -16.13
N PHE A 198 19.50 15.96 -16.48
CA PHE A 198 19.53 14.52 -16.28
C PHE A 198 20.68 13.86 -17.05
N GLN A 199 21.43 13.01 -16.37
CA GLN A 199 22.50 12.21 -16.93
C GLN A 199 22.50 10.81 -16.31
N THR A 200 22.79 9.78 -17.12
CA THR A 200 23.13 8.46 -16.60
C THR A 200 24.56 8.46 -16.08
N ILE A 201 24.80 7.74 -14.98
CA ILE A 201 26.12 7.54 -14.38
C ILE A 201 26.35 6.04 -14.13
N PRO A 202 27.60 5.57 -13.97
CA PRO A 202 27.87 4.18 -13.65
C PRO A 202 27.14 3.73 -12.37
N ARG A 203 26.48 2.57 -12.44
CA ARG A 203 25.80 1.95 -11.30
C ARG A 203 26.80 1.25 -10.38
N LEU A 204 26.78 1.61 -9.11
CA LEU A 204 27.61 1.06 -8.04
C LEU A 204 26.76 0.85 -6.79
N GLY A 205 26.86 -0.33 -6.18
CA GLY A 205 26.11 -0.68 -4.98
C GLY A 205 24.75 -1.35 -5.26
N SER A 206 23.87 -1.35 -4.27
CA SER A 206 22.51 -1.88 -4.39
C SER A 206 21.55 -1.01 -3.61
N PRO A 207 20.45 -0.51 -4.22
CA PRO A 207 19.53 0.37 -3.52
C PRO A 207 18.75 -0.43 -2.46
N GLY A 208 18.57 0.16 -1.27
CA GLY A 208 17.93 -0.50 -0.14
C GLY A 208 16.54 0.04 0.23
N LEU A 209 15.95 -0.59 1.24
CA LEU A 209 14.76 -0.12 1.94
C LEU A 209 15.14 0.21 3.37
N TRP A 210 15.14 1.50 3.68
CA TRP A 210 15.64 2.04 4.94
C TRP A 210 14.52 2.51 5.87
N ALA A 211 13.31 2.69 5.33
CA ALA A 211 12.10 2.92 6.11
C ALA A 211 11.88 1.82 7.16
N LYS A 212 11.34 2.24 8.31
CA LYS A 212 10.90 1.38 9.41
C LYS A 212 9.56 1.93 9.91
N PHE A 213 8.50 1.16 9.73
CA PHE A 213 7.13 1.48 10.11
C PHE A 213 6.72 0.63 11.30
N ALA A 214 6.19 1.27 12.34
CA ALA A 214 5.83 0.59 13.58
C ALA A 214 4.40 0.95 14.02
N PRO A 215 3.67 0.01 14.65
CA PRO A 215 2.34 0.32 15.14
C PRO A 215 2.42 1.39 16.24
N VAL A 216 1.47 2.33 16.20
CA VAL A 216 1.27 3.31 17.27
C VAL A 216 0.21 2.80 18.25
N GLU A 217 0.39 3.07 19.53
CA GLU A 217 -0.64 2.81 20.54
C GLU A 217 -1.90 3.64 20.25
N LYS A 218 -3.08 3.01 20.29
CA LYS A 218 -4.36 3.66 20.02
C LYS A 218 -5.28 3.51 21.22
N ASP A 219 -6.06 4.57 21.48
CA ASP A 219 -7.12 4.58 22.48
C ASP A 219 -8.31 3.74 21.98
N ARG A 220 -8.23 2.42 22.15
CA ARG A 220 -9.33 1.48 21.89
C ARG A 220 -10.20 1.31 23.12
N ASP A 221 -11.44 0.88 22.93
CA ASP A 221 -12.21 0.33 24.06
C ASP A 221 -11.58 -0.95 24.61
N GLU A 222 -11.96 -1.32 25.84
CA GLU A 222 -11.36 -2.44 26.58
C GLU A 222 -11.57 -3.79 25.86
N GLU A 223 -12.73 -4.02 25.25
CA GLU A 223 -13.03 -5.27 24.54
C GLU A 223 -12.14 -5.41 23.30
N THR A 224 -12.00 -4.33 22.52
CA THR A 224 -11.19 -4.30 21.30
C THR A 224 -9.70 -4.37 21.61
N GLN A 225 -9.25 -3.73 22.69
CA GLN A 225 -7.87 -3.85 23.14
C GLN A 225 -7.53 -5.28 23.57
N GLN A 226 -8.42 -5.93 24.33
CA GLN A 226 -8.23 -7.32 24.75
C GLN A 226 -8.27 -8.26 23.54
N TRP A 227 -9.25 -8.10 22.64
CA TRP A 227 -9.36 -8.91 21.43
C TRP A 227 -8.10 -8.78 20.56
N PHE A 228 -7.58 -7.56 20.38
CA PHE A 228 -6.34 -7.34 19.62
C PHE A 228 -5.14 -8.02 20.30
N ALA A 229 -5.03 -7.95 21.63
CA ALA A 229 -3.95 -8.63 22.35
C ALA A 229 -4.03 -10.16 22.18
N ASP A 230 -5.23 -10.73 22.26
CA ASP A 230 -5.45 -12.19 22.15
C ASP A 230 -5.13 -12.73 20.75
N HIS A 231 -5.33 -11.91 19.71
CA HIS A 231 -5.20 -12.34 18.32
C HIS A 231 -3.96 -11.81 17.59
N PHE A 232 -3.37 -10.68 18.01
CA PHE A 232 -2.30 -10.00 17.26
C PHE A 232 -1.05 -9.67 18.07
N ALA A 233 -1.02 -9.92 19.39
CA ALA A 233 0.22 -9.80 20.16
C ALA A 233 1.31 -10.77 19.67
N GLU A 234 2.57 -10.50 20.02
CA GLU A 234 3.71 -11.32 19.58
C GLU A 234 3.55 -12.82 19.93
N ALA A 235 2.97 -13.11 21.10
CA ALA A 235 2.71 -14.48 21.56
C ALA A 235 1.38 -15.09 21.06
N ALA A 236 0.53 -14.31 20.38
CA ALA A 236 -0.76 -14.80 19.90
C ALA A 236 -0.57 -15.94 18.88
N PRO A 237 -1.36 -17.03 18.98
CA PRO A 237 -1.34 -18.12 18.02
C PRO A 237 -1.98 -17.69 16.69
N LEU A 238 -1.69 -18.43 15.62
CA LEU A 238 -2.38 -18.24 14.35
C LEU A 238 -3.88 -18.53 14.50
N THR A 239 -4.70 -17.58 14.07
CA THR A 239 -6.16 -17.70 14.01
C THR A 239 -6.62 -17.90 12.58
N TRP A 240 -7.41 -18.95 12.33
CA TRP A 240 -7.99 -19.16 11.00
C TRP A 240 -9.31 -18.41 10.84
N GLY A 241 -9.53 -17.87 9.67
CA GLY A 241 -10.84 -17.39 9.25
C GLY A 241 -11.20 -17.87 7.86
N ILE A 242 -12.38 -17.47 7.41
CA ILE A 242 -12.93 -17.89 6.13
C ILE A 242 -13.80 -16.79 5.52
N PHE A 243 -13.66 -16.60 4.21
CA PHE A 243 -14.75 -16.01 3.41
C PHE A 243 -15.65 -17.15 2.96
N GLU A 244 -16.87 -17.19 3.43
CA GLU A 244 -17.91 -18.07 2.93
C GLU A 244 -19.04 -17.19 2.36
N PRO A 245 -19.38 -17.29 1.06
CA PRO A 245 -20.28 -16.35 0.40
C PRO A 245 -21.64 -16.09 1.08
N THR A 246 -22.17 -17.06 1.84
CA THR A 246 -23.46 -16.88 2.53
C THR A 246 -23.33 -16.30 3.94
N ALA A 247 -22.17 -16.42 4.58
CA ALA A 247 -21.90 -15.88 5.91
C ALA A 247 -21.48 -14.40 5.84
N PRO A 248 -21.86 -13.56 6.82
CA PRO A 248 -22.64 -13.88 8.02
C PRO A 248 -24.16 -13.78 7.84
N ALA A 249 -24.67 -13.50 6.63
CA ALA A 249 -26.11 -13.41 6.38
C ALA A 249 -26.85 -14.74 6.66
N SER A 250 -26.17 -15.87 6.46
CA SER A 250 -26.61 -17.22 6.77
C SER A 250 -25.42 -18.08 7.20
N PHE A 251 -25.58 -18.85 8.27
CA PHE A 251 -24.56 -19.76 8.80
C PHE A 251 -24.80 -21.23 8.41
N ASN A 252 -25.87 -21.53 7.67
CA ASN A 252 -26.27 -22.92 7.41
C ASN A 252 -25.18 -23.72 6.69
N TYR A 253 -24.53 -23.10 5.71
CA TYR A 253 -23.50 -23.76 4.93
C TYR A 253 -22.15 -23.75 5.66
N LEU A 254 -21.78 -22.62 6.28
CA LEU A 254 -20.58 -22.54 7.11
C LEU A 254 -20.59 -23.58 8.26
N LYS A 255 -21.69 -23.70 9.02
CA LYS A 255 -21.81 -24.69 10.11
C LYS A 255 -21.67 -26.14 9.64
N GLN A 256 -22.06 -26.44 8.39
CA GLN A 256 -21.84 -27.77 7.81
C GLN A 256 -20.36 -28.00 7.53
N LEU A 257 -19.64 -27.00 7.03
CA LEU A 257 -18.19 -27.07 6.85
C LEU A 257 -17.47 -27.21 8.21
N GLU A 258 -17.79 -26.35 9.17
CA GLU A 258 -17.19 -26.36 10.51
C GLU A 258 -17.36 -27.72 11.20
N LYS A 259 -18.54 -28.34 11.07
CA LYS A 259 -18.80 -29.71 11.57
C LYS A 259 -17.89 -30.75 10.92
N ARG A 260 -17.57 -30.61 9.62
CA ARG A 260 -16.67 -31.55 8.91
C ARG A 260 -15.22 -31.34 9.31
N PHE A 261 -14.81 -30.10 9.54
CA PHE A 261 -13.47 -29.76 10.00
C PHE A 261 -13.26 -30.03 11.50
N ALA A 262 -14.34 -30.13 12.27
CA ALA A 262 -14.30 -30.05 13.74
C ALA A 262 -13.56 -28.78 14.21
N TYR A 263 -13.79 -27.68 13.49
CA TYR A 263 -13.16 -26.38 13.70
C TYR A 263 -14.18 -25.29 13.37
N GLU A 264 -14.33 -24.34 14.27
CA GLU A 264 -15.14 -23.13 14.06
C GLU A 264 -14.23 -22.00 13.61
N PHE A 265 -14.60 -21.28 12.54
CA PHE A 265 -13.78 -20.18 12.02
C PHE A 265 -14.14 -18.87 12.74
N PRO A 266 -13.33 -18.37 13.69
CA PRO A 266 -13.66 -17.19 14.50
C PRO A 266 -13.70 -15.88 13.71
N ILE A 267 -12.98 -15.79 12.58
CA ILE A 267 -12.95 -14.59 11.74
C ILE A 267 -13.67 -14.86 10.41
N LEU A 268 -14.62 -13.99 10.07
CA LEU A 268 -15.32 -14.01 8.80
C LEU A 268 -14.93 -12.81 7.95
N LEU A 269 -14.50 -13.05 6.72
CA LEU A 269 -14.35 -11.97 5.74
C LEU A 269 -15.71 -11.64 5.12
N HIS A 270 -16.05 -10.36 5.07
CA HIS A 270 -17.26 -9.85 4.45
C HIS A 270 -16.97 -8.58 3.64
N TYR A 271 -17.39 -8.56 2.37
CA TYR A 271 -17.21 -7.40 1.49
C TYR A 271 -18.47 -6.54 1.46
N GLN A 272 -18.24 -5.23 1.44
CA GLN A 272 -19.25 -4.22 1.20
C GLN A 272 -18.73 -3.20 0.19
N HIS A 273 -19.69 -2.58 -0.48
CA HIS A 273 -19.55 -1.57 -1.51
C HIS A 273 -20.42 -0.36 -1.14
N LEU A 274 -20.32 0.74 -1.89
CA LEU A 274 -21.07 1.96 -1.62
C LEU A 274 -22.60 1.77 -1.77
N ASP A 275 -23.02 0.77 -2.55
CA ASP A 275 -24.42 0.39 -2.75
C ASP A 275 -24.86 -0.78 -1.85
N SER A 276 -24.00 -1.24 -0.93
CA SER A 276 -24.36 -2.27 0.04
C SER A 276 -25.31 -1.75 1.12
N SER A 277 -26.08 -2.67 1.69
CA SER A 277 -26.86 -2.37 2.90
C SER A 277 -25.95 -2.03 4.08
N ALA A 278 -26.51 -1.28 5.03
CA ALA A 278 -25.99 -1.05 6.38
C ALA A 278 -25.13 -2.21 6.95
N PRO A 279 -23.92 -1.95 7.50
CA PRO A 279 -23.06 -2.99 8.08
C PRO A 279 -23.61 -3.58 9.39
N LEU A 280 -24.41 -2.83 10.16
CA LEU A 280 -24.79 -3.23 11.51
C LEU A 280 -25.50 -4.61 11.59
N PRO A 281 -26.50 -4.95 10.74
CA PRO A 281 -27.19 -6.23 10.85
C PRO A 281 -26.28 -7.45 10.63
N VAL A 282 -25.32 -7.36 9.69
CA VAL A 282 -24.37 -8.45 9.40
C VAL A 282 -23.35 -8.61 10.52
N LEU A 283 -22.86 -7.50 11.09
CA LEU A 283 -21.97 -7.50 12.25
C LEU A 283 -22.66 -8.11 13.49
N GLN A 284 -23.89 -7.69 13.78
CA GLN A 284 -24.67 -8.24 14.90
C GLN A 284 -24.96 -9.73 14.73
N GLN A 285 -25.24 -10.18 13.50
CA GLN A 285 -25.46 -11.61 13.23
C GLN A 285 -24.18 -12.43 13.44
N ALA A 286 -23.04 -11.94 12.96
CA ALA A 286 -21.74 -12.57 13.19
C ALA A 286 -21.42 -12.66 14.70
N HIS A 287 -21.62 -11.56 15.43
CA HIS A 287 -21.37 -11.52 16.87
C HIS A 287 -22.28 -12.48 17.66
N ARG A 288 -23.57 -12.58 17.31
CA ARG A 288 -24.50 -13.57 17.91
C ARG A 288 -24.02 -15.02 17.74
N GLU A 289 -23.29 -15.29 16.67
CA GLU A 289 -22.68 -16.59 16.35
C GLU A 289 -21.24 -16.71 16.87
N GLY A 290 -20.78 -15.75 17.69
CA GLY A 290 -19.45 -15.74 18.30
C GLY A 290 -18.33 -15.50 17.29
N ARG A 291 -18.59 -14.75 16.22
CA ARG A 291 -17.62 -14.43 15.16
C ARG A 291 -17.25 -12.96 15.13
N THR A 292 -15.99 -12.68 14.81
CA THR A 292 -15.48 -11.34 14.47
C THR A 292 -15.48 -11.18 12.96
N VAL A 293 -15.78 -9.98 12.46
CA VAL A 293 -15.83 -9.71 11.02
C VAL A 293 -14.60 -8.92 10.60
N GLU A 294 -13.89 -9.44 9.59
CA GLU A 294 -13.07 -8.65 8.69
C GLU A 294 -13.98 -7.99 7.66
N LEU A 295 -14.34 -6.74 7.95
CA LEU A 295 -15.25 -5.94 7.16
C LEU A 295 -14.46 -5.16 6.12
N THR A 296 -14.58 -5.58 4.88
CA THR A 296 -13.93 -4.93 3.75
C THR A 296 -14.88 -3.93 3.12
N LEU A 297 -14.52 -2.65 3.10
CA LEU A 297 -15.21 -1.64 2.31
C LEU A 297 -14.39 -1.35 1.04
N GLN A 298 -14.93 -1.74 -0.10
CA GLN A 298 -14.42 -1.31 -1.40
C GLN A 298 -15.23 -0.09 -1.85
N THR A 299 -14.57 1.04 -2.09
CA THR A 299 -15.20 2.27 -2.56
C THR A 299 -15.50 2.18 -4.06
N SER A 300 -16.40 1.27 -4.39
CA SER A 300 -16.97 1.01 -5.71
C SER A 300 -18.45 0.69 -5.54
N SER A 301 -19.17 0.56 -6.64
CA SER A 301 -20.59 0.17 -6.68
C SER A 301 -20.83 -0.75 -7.86
N PHE A 302 -21.63 -1.80 -7.64
CA PHE A 302 -22.05 -2.69 -8.73
C PHE A 302 -23.07 -2.03 -9.66
N GLN A 303 -23.69 -0.93 -9.24
CA GLN A 303 -24.60 -0.14 -10.07
C GLN A 303 -23.88 0.83 -10.99
N PHE A 304 -22.57 1.02 -10.80
CA PHE A 304 -21.75 1.93 -11.60
C PHE A 304 -21.03 1.17 -12.70
N SER A 305 -20.92 1.80 -13.86
CA SER A 305 -19.96 1.41 -14.89
C SER A 305 -18.52 1.51 -14.37
N GLU A 306 -17.59 0.85 -15.06
CA GLU A 306 -16.17 0.97 -14.72
C GLU A 306 -15.69 2.43 -14.76
N ALA A 307 -16.15 3.22 -15.75
CA ALA A 307 -15.79 4.62 -15.87
C ALA A 307 -16.30 5.45 -14.68
N GLU A 308 -17.51 5.19 -14.18
CA GLU A 308 -18.05 5.84 -12.98
C GLU A 308 -17.28 5.42 -11.73
N ASN A 309 -16.99 4.13 -11.56
CA ASN A 309 -16.21 3.63 -10.43
C ASN A 309 -14.79 4.23 -10.35
N ARG A 310 -14.15 4.53 -11.49
CA ARG A 310 -12.84 5.21 -11.53
C ARG A 310 -12.88 6.66 -11.03
N ARG A 311 -14.07 7.27 -10.91
CA ARG A 311 -14.25 8.64 -10.40
C ARG A 311 -14.53 8.68 -8.90
N VAL A 312 -14.97 7.56 -8.32
CA VAL A 312 -15.36 7.48 -6.91
C VAL A 312 -14.27 7.98 -5.94
N PRO A 313 -12.96 7.66 -6.12
CA PRO A 313 -11.93 8.22 -5.24
C PRO A 313 -11.92 9.77 -5.23
N TYR A 314 -12.07 10.39 -6.40
CA TYR A 314 -12.17 11.84 -6.52
C TYR A 314 -13.45 12.39 -5.88
N GLU A 315 -14.58 11.72 -6.06
CA GLU A 315 -15.87 12.16 -5.51
C GLU A 315 -15.91 12.03 -3.99
N ILE A 316 -15.31 10.99 -3.41
CA ILE A 316 -15.13 10.86 -1.95
C ILE A 316 -14.28 12.02 -1.43
N LEU A 317 -13.14 12.30 -2.06
CA LEU A 317 -12.23 13.37 -1.66
C LEU A 317 -12.78 14.78 -1.97
N ALA A 318 -13.80 14.89 -2.82
CA ALA A 318 -14.58 16.11 -3.03
C ALA A 318 -15.69 16.29 -1.96
N GLY A 319 -16.00 15.26 -1.17
CA GLY A 319 -16.99 15.28 -0.10
C GLY A 319 -18.38 14.77 -0.50
N ASN A 320 -18.55 14.19 -1.70
CA ASN A 320 -19.85 13.77 -2.21
C ASN A 320 -20.44 12.57 -1.44
N TYR A 321 -19.58 11.81 -0.76
CA TYR A 321 -19.94 10.61 -0.01
C TYR A 321 -19.90 10.80 1.51
N ASP A 322 -19.75 12.03 2.00
CA ASP A 322 -19.64 12.34 3.44
C ASP A 322 -20.82 11.74 4.22
N ALA A 323 -22.05 11.97 3.77
CA ALA A 323 -23.24 11.47 4.43
C ALA A 323 -23.24 9.93 4.58
N PHE A 324 -22.82 9.21 3.53
CA PHE A 324 -22.69 7.76 3.54
C PHE A 324 -21.60 7.33 4.54
N LEU A 325 -20.40 7.92 4.46
CA LEU A 325 -19.26 7.52 5.29
C LEU A 325 -19.50 7.80 6.78
N TYR A 326 -20.12 8.93 7.14
CA TYR A 326 -20.49 9.22 8.53
C TYR A 326 -21.57 8.26 9.04
N ASP A 327 -22.57 7.92 8.23
CA ASP A 327 -23.58 6.93 8.62
C ASP A 327 -22.96 5.54 8.81
N TYR A 328 -22.11 5.13 7.88
CA TYR A 328 -21.36 3.88 7.93
C TYR A 328 -20.50 3.76 9.20
N ALA A 329 -19.73 4.80 9.51
CA ALA A 329 -18.90 4.85 10.72
C ALA A 329 -19.73 4.84 12.01
N LYS A 330 -20.87 5.56 12.04
CA LYS A 330 -21.80 5.54 13.20
C LYS A 330 -22.37 4.16 13.46
N GLN A 331 -22.71 3.41 12.42
CA GLN A 331 -23.23 2.06 12.56
C GLN A 331 -22.17 1.08 13.10
N ILE A 332 -20.91 1.23 12.67
CA ILE A 332 -19.80 0.44 13.22
C ILE A 332 -19.55 0.80 14.69
N LYS A 333 -19.64 2.09 15.04
CA LYS A 333 -19.60 2.50 16.45
C LYS A 333 -20.76 1.90 17.26
N GLU A 334 -21.98 1.97 16.73
CA GLU A 334 -23.18 1.44 17.39
C GLU A 334 -23.08 -0.07 17.63
N PHE A 335 -22.41 -0.81 16.74
CA PHE A 335 -22.14 -2.22 16.93
C PHE A 335 -21.38 -2.51 18.24
N GLY A 336 -20.44 -1.64 18.62
CA GLY A 336 -19.81 -1.64 19.95
C GLY A 336 -18.88 -2.82 20.26
N HIS A 337 -18.63 -3.71 19.30
CA HIS A 337 -17.72 -4.86 19.42
C HIS A 337 -16.59 -4.77 18.38
N PRO A 338 -15.50 -5.53 18.54
CA PRO A 338 -14.33 -5.44 17.67
C PRO A 338 -14.67 -5.71 16.19
N VAL A 339 -14.16 -4.86 15.30
CA VAL A 339 -14.22 -5.04 13.85
C VAL A 339 -12.84 -4.88 13.24
N LEU A 340 -12.41 -5.86 12.46
CA LEU A 340 -11.25 -5.74 11.59
C LEU A 340 -11.69 -4.97 10.33
N PHE A 341 -11.37 -3.70 10.22
CA PHE A 341 -11.80 -2.87 9.10
C PHE A 341 -10.71 -2.78 8.02
N ARG A 342 -11.05 -3.24 6.81
CA ARG A 342 -10.16 -3.29 5.66
C ARG A 342 -10.69 -2.39 4.55
N LEU A 343 -10.13 -1.19 4.42
CA LEU A 343 -10.54 -0.23 3.40
C LEU A 343 -9.75 -0.48 2.10
N ASN A 344 -10.45 -0.64 0.98
CA ASN A 344 -9.85 -0.62 -0.36
C ASN A 344 -8.61 -1.53 -0.50
N ASN A 345 -8.80 -2.82 -0.26
CA ASN A 345 -7.76 -3.85 -0.34
C ASN A 345 -7.15 -3.98 -1.74
N GLU A 346 -5.93 -4.52 -1.84
CA GLU A 346 -5.24 -4.76 -3.10
C GLU A 346 -5.08 -3.50 -3.97
N MET A 347 -4.94 -2.33 -3.35
CA MET A 347 -4.86 -1.03 -4.03
C MET A 347 -3.71 -0.92 -5.05
N ASN A 348 -2.71 -1.79 -4.97
CA ASN A 348 -1.63 -1.92 -5.94
C ASN A 348 -1.97 -2.78 -7.17
N GLY A 349 -3.22 -3.20 -7.35
CA GLY A 349 -3.75 -3.87 -8.53
C GLY A 349 -4.62 -2.96 -9.41
N ASP A 350 -4.45 -3.02 -10.73
CA ASP A 350 -5.16 -2.17 -11.69
C ASP A 350 -6.63 -2.56 -11.91
N TRP A 351 -7.04 -3.73 -11.41
CA TRP A 351 -8.44 -4.14 -11.27
C TRP A 351 -9.19 -3.35 -10.19
N CYS A 352 -8.47 -2.73 -9.26
CA CYS A 352 -9.05 -1.90 -8.21
C CYS A 352 -9.18 -0.46 -8.69
N THR A 353 -10.41 0.07 -8.77
CA THR A 353 -10.67 1.43 -9.28
C THR A 353 -10.13 2.56 -8.39
N TYR A 354 -9.75 2.23 -7.16
CA TYR A 354 -9.05 3.10 -6.20
C TYR A 354 -7.52 2.98 -6.25
N SER A 355 -6.96 2.24 -7.22
CA SER A 355 -5.52 2.20 -7.49
C SER A 355 -5.03 3.51 -8.12
N SER A 356 -3.78 3.89 -7.83
CA SER A 356 -3.12 5.05 -8.46
C SER A 356 -3.04 4.93 -9.98
N PHE A 357 -3.11 3.71 -10.52
CA PHE A 357 -3.25 3.47 -11.95
C PHE A 357 -4.43 4.22 -12.58
N HIS A 358 -5.52 4.43 -11.83
CA HIS A 358 -6.69 5.21 -12.27
C HIS A 358 -6.67 6.66 -11.79
N THR A 359 -5.86 6.97 -10.77
CA THR A 359 -5.79 8.30 -10.15
C THR A 359 -4.43 8.97 -10.38
N SER A 360 -4.15 9.40 -11.61
CA SER A 360 -2.95 10.19 -11.96
C SER A 360 -1.58 9.54 -11.71
N LYS A 361 -1.47 8.23 -11.48
CA LYS A 361 -0.24 7.58 -10.98
C LYS A 361 0.20 8.17 -9.63
N ASP A 362 -0.75 8.71 -8.89
CA ASP A 362 -0.56 9.41 -7.63
C ASP A 362 -1.14 8.52 -6.51
N PRO A 363 -0.28 7.76 -5.80
CA PRO A 363 -0.70 6.96 -4.67
C PRO A 363 -1.03 7.81 -3.42
N ASP A 364 -0.64 9.10 -3.38
CA ASP A 364 -1.01 10.00 -2.29
C ASP A 364 -2.52 10.25 -2.26
N LEU A 365 -3.22 10.17 -3.39
CA LEU A 365 -4.70 10.21 -3.42
C LEU A 365 -5.33 9.03 -2.67
N PHE A 366 -4.76 7.84 -2.77
CA PHE A 366 -5.20 6.70 -1.96
C PHE A 366 -4.92 6.94 -0.47
N ILE A 367 -3.73 7.45 -0.13
CA ILE A 367 -3.36 7.81 1.24
C ILE A 367 -4.34 8.85 1.80
N ALA A 368 -4.67 9.88 1.02
CA ALA A 368 -5.62 10.91 1.41
C ALA A 368 -7.01 10.35 1.66
N LEU A 369 -7.49 9.45 0.79
CA LEU A 369 -8.78 8.77 0.96
C LEU A 369 -8.77 7.93 2.24
N TRP A 370 -7.74 7.12 2.46
CA TRP A 370 -7.58 6.32 3.66
C TRP A 370 -7.64 7.17 4.93
N ARG A 371 -6.81 8.21 4.99
CA ARG A 371 -6.73 9.12 6.14
C ARG A 371 -8.05 9.86 6.36
N TYR A 372 -8.76 10.22 5.29
CA TYR A 372 -10.05 10.88 5.39
C TYR A 372 -11.13 9.97 6.00
N VAL A 373 -11.23 8.72 5.55
CA VAL A 373 -12.16 7.73 6.14
C VAL A 373 -11.77 7.43 7.59
N TYR A 374 -10.47 7.29 7.89
CA TYR A 374 -9.99 7.14 9.26
C TYR A 374 -10.40 8.32 10.15
N GLN A 375 -10.25 9.55 9.67
CA GLN A 375 -10.65 10.76 10.40
C GLN A 375 -12.14 10.74 10.72
N ILE A 376 -13.01 10.36 9.76
CA ILE A 376 -14.45 10.24 10.00
C ILE A 376 -14.74 9.26 11.13
N PHE A 377 -14.08 8.09 11.15
CA PHE A 377 -14.24 7.10 12.21
C PHE A 377 -13.76 7.62 13.58
N ARG A 378 -12.65 8.36 13.62
CA ARG A 378 -12.16 9.03 14.83
C ARG A 378 -13.13 10.09 15.32
N GLU A 379 -13.69 10.91 14.43
CA GLU A 379 -14.64 11.98 14.78
C GLU A 379 -15.95 11.42 15.34
N VAL A 380 -16.44 10.30 14.82
CA VAL A 380 -17.61 9.64 15.40
C VAL A 380 -17.28 8.93 16.72
N GLY A 381 -16.00 8.62 17.00
CA GLY A 381 -15.55 7.87 18.17
C GLY A 381 -15.79 6.37 18.05
N ALA A 382 -15.48 5.79 16.89
CA ALA A 382 -15.52 4.35 16.64
C ALA A 382 -14.22 3.68 17.12
N ASP A 383 -14.04 3.60 18.43
CA ASP A 383 -12.83 3.06 19.07
C ASP A 383 -12.78 1.52 19.08
N ASN A 384 -13.83 0.88 18.51
CA ASN A 384 -13.98 -0.57 18.34
C ASN A 384 -13.39 -1.11 17.03
N VAL A 385 -12.59 -0.31 16.32
CA VAL A 385 -12.09 -0.62 14.97
C VAL A 385 -10.59 -0.87 14.96
N ILE A 386 -10.20 -1.98 14.31
CA ILE A 386 -8.82 -2.38 14.06
C ILE A 386 -8.54 -2.21 12.57
N TRP A 387 -7.61 -1.33 12.21
CA TRP A 387 -7.34 -0.92 10.83
C TRP A 387 -6.38 -1.86 10.12
N VAL A 388 -6.84 -2.51 9.05
CA VAL A 388 -6.09 -3.50 8.28
C VAL A 388 -5.69 -2.94 6.92
N TRP A 389 -4.43 -2.52 6.77
CA TRP A 389 -3.89 -2.06 5.47
C TRP A 389 -3.41 -3.25 4.66
N ASN A 390 -4.00 -3.48 3.49
CA ASN A 390 -3.82 -4.73 2.77
C ASN A 390 -3.53 -4.53 1.28
N PRO A 391 -2.26 -4.60 0.88
CA PRO A 391 -1.85 -4.77 -0.52
C PRO A 391 -1.92 -6.23 -1.00
N HIS A 392 -1.92 -6.39 -2.32
CA HIS A 392 -1.67 -7.66 -3.01
C HIS A 392 -0.15 -7.98 -3.03
N ASP A 393 0.22 -9.26 -3.06
CA ASP A 393 1.61 -9.74 -2.95
C ASP A 393 2.55 -9.15 -4.02
N GLY A 394 2.03 -8.95 -5.22
CA GLY A 394 2.67 -8.20 -6.31
C GLY A 394 1.86 -6.98 -6.73
N SER A 395 2.54 -5.95 -7.25
CA SER A 395 1.91 -4.80 -7.90
C SER A 395 1.54 -5.12 -9.35
N PHE A 396 0.36 -4.68 -9.76
CA PHE A 396 -0.15 -4.80 -11.13
C PHE A 396 -0.71 -3.43 -11.55
N PRO A 397 -0.07 -2.72 -12.49
CA PRO A 397 1.17 -3.10 -13.15
C PRO A 397 2.36 -3.14 -12.19
N ASP A 398 3.35 -3.98 -12.49
CA ASP A 398 4.61 -4.10 -11.75
C ASP A 398 5.57 -2.96 -12.13
N PHE A 399 5.14 -1.75 -11.82
CA PHE A 399 5.88 -0.51 -12.03
C PHE A 399 6.21 0.13 -10.69
N LYS A 400 7.39 0.74 -10.56
CA LYS A 400 7.84 1.30 -9.29
C LYS A 400 6.90 2.37 -8.72
N TRP A 401 6.27 3.18 -9.58
CA TRP A 401 5.27 4.19 -9.17
C TRP A 401 3.98 3.58 -8.61
N ASN A 402 3.72 2.29 -8.86
CA ASN A 402 2.57 1.55 -8.33
C ASN A 402 2.97 0.57 -7.21
N HIS A 403 4.19 0.68 -6.66
CA HIS A 403 4.65 -0.23 -5.62
C HIS A 403 3.81 -0.10 -4.34
N ALA A 404 3.43 -1.23 -3.73
CA ALA A 404 2.55 -1.28 -2.55
C ALA A 404 2.93 -0.28 -1.45
N PHE A 405 4.22 -0.16 -1.11
CA PHE A 405 4.68 0.72 -0.03
C PHE A 405 4.40 2.21 -0.25
N LEU A 406 4.15 2.64 -1.49
CA LEU A 406 3.77 4.02 -1.79
C LEU A 406 2.33 4.35 -1.38
N TYR A 407 1.52 3.32 -1.10
CA TYR A 407 0.14 3.45 -0.63
C TYR A 407 0.02 3.42 0.90
N TYR A 408 1.14 3.31 1.63
CA TYR A 408 1.10 3.19 3.08
C TYR A 408 0.68 4.51 3.73
N PRO A 409 -0.44 4.57 4.47
CA PRO A 409 -0.98 5.82 4.98
C PRO A 409 -0.24 6.36 6.21
N GLY A 410 0.69 5.60 6.78
CA GLY A 410 1.46 5.96 7.98
C GLY A 410 1.05 5.19 9.22
N ASP A 411 1.97 5.13 10.18
CA ASP A 411 1.92 4.34 11.42
C ASP A 411 0.67 4.61 12.29
N GLU A 412 0.16 5.84 12.30
CA GLU A 412 -1.06 6.22 13.04
C GLU A 412 -2.33 5.56 12.48
N TYR A 413 -2.34 5.22 11.19
CA TYR A 413 -3.54 4.85 10.45
C TYR A 413 -3.70 3.34 10.25
N VAL A 414 -2.73 2.53 10.72
CA VAL A 414 -2.67 1.09 10.48
C VAL A 414 -2.38 0.34 11.77
N ASP A 415 -3.08 -0.78 11.98
CA ASP A 415 -2.87 -1.68 13.13
C ASP A 415 -2.27 -3.01 12.69
N VAL A 416 -2.77 -3.53 11.56
CA VAL A 416 -2.37 -4.81 10.99
C VAL A 416 -2.02 -4.61 9.52
N VAL A 417 -0.94 -5.25 9.09
CA VAL A 417 -0.55 -5.28 7.67
C VAL A 417 -1.01 -6.59 7.04
N GLY A 418 -1.88 -6.47 6.03
CA GLY A 418 -2.42 -7.57 5.25
C GLY A 418 -1.45 -8.07 4.16
N LEU A 419 -1.46 -9.36 3.89
CA LEU A 419 -0.58 -10.05 2.95
C LEU A 419 -1.40 -10.90 1.97
N THR A 420 -2.23 -10.28 1.12
CA THR A 420 -3.03 -11.04 0.15
C THR A 420 -2.13 -11.69 -0.89
N GLY A 421 -2.28 -13.01 -1.11
CA GLY A 421 -1.50 -13.72 -2.12
C GLY A 421 -2.11 -15.06 -2.50
N TYR A 422 -2.51 -15.20 -3.77
CA TYR A 422 -3.16 -16.41 -4.29
C TYR A 422 -2.22 -17.29 -5.11
N ASN A 423 -2.44 -18.61 -5.02
CA ASN A 423 -2.05 -19.50 -6.10
C ASN A 423 -3.16 -19.49 -7.16
N THR A 424 -2.96 -18.68 -8.19
CA THR A 424 -3.92 -18.49 -9.29
C THR A 424 -4.00 -19.67 -10.24
N GLY A 425 -3.05 -20.62 -10.18
CA GLY A 425 -3.00 -21.74 -11.11
C GLY A 425 -2.55 -21.31 -12.50
N THR A 426 -3.12 -21.89 -13.55
CA THR A 426 -2.72 -21.65 -14.95
C THR A 426 -3.92 -21.41 -15.87
N TYR A 427 -4.97 -20.74 -15.37
CA TYR A 427 -6.20 -20.55 -16.15
C TYR A 427 -6.01 -19.45 -17.20
N TYR A 428 -5.59 -18.25 -16.77
CA TYR A 428 -5.32 -17.13 -17.68
C TYR A 428 -3.87 -17.14 -18.19
N PRO A 429 -3.64 -16.66 -19.43
CA PRO A 429 -2.29 -16.38 -19.92
C PRO A 429 -1.54 -15.45 -18.96
N GLY A 430 -0.40 -15.89 -18.46
CA GLY A 430 0.44 -15.15 -17.51
C GLY A 430 0.34 -15.66 -16.07
N GLU A 431 -0.72 -16.37 -15.70
CA GLU A 431 -0.82 -17.03 -14.41
C GLU A 431 0.10 -18.25 -14.32
N LYS A 432 0.60 -18.51 -13.11
CA LYS A 432 1.43 -19.67 -12.81
C LYS A 432 0.99 -20.30 -11.51
N TRP A 433 1.08 -21.63 -11.46
CA TRP A 433 0.99 -22.35 -10.21
C TRP A 433 2.15 -21.95 -9.29
N ARG A 434 1.84 -21.52 -8.06
CA ARG A 434 2.83 -21.09 -7.05
C ARG A 434 2.55 -21.79 -5.73
N GLU A 435 3.52 -22.49 -5.18
CA GLU A 435 3.41 -23.07 -3.82
C GLU A 435 3.30 -21.99 -2.74
N PHE A 436 2.65 -22.30 -1.62
CA PHE A 436 2.45 -21.35 -0.52
C PHE A 436 3.77 -20.69 -0.08
N ALA A 437 4.81 -21.48 0.18
CA ALA A 437 6.13 -20.94 0.56
C ALA A 437 6.74 -20.05 -0.54
N HIS A 438 6.50 -20.33 -1.82
CA HIS A 438 6.99 -19.47 -2.91
C HIS A 438 6.31 -18.10 -2.95
N ILE A 439 5.08 -18.00 -2.44
CA ILE A 439 4.36 -16.72 -2.29
C ILE A 439 4.84 -16.01 -1.02
N TYR A 440 4.78 -16.70 0.12
CA TYR A 440 4.89 -16.04 1.43
C TYR A 440 6.33 -15.88 1.94
N ASP A 441 7.31 -16.70 1.56
CA ASP A 441 8.71 -16.51 1.96
C ASP A 441 9.28 -15.14 1.56
N PRO A 442 9.28 -14.77 0.26
CA PRO A 442 9.83 -13.49 -0.16
C PRO A 442 8.98 -12.33 0.35
N LEU A 443 7.66 -12.48 0.35
CA LEU A 443 6.73 -11.45 0.83
C LEU A 443 6.94 -11.16 2.32
N TYR A 444 6.98 -12.20 3.16
CA TYR A 444 7.19 -12.07 4.60
C TYR A 444 8.55 -11.44 4.91
N ARG A 445 9.63 -11.82 4.21
CA ARG A 445 10.96 -11.22 4.40
C ARG A 445 10.97 -9.74 4.01
N LEU A 446 10.39 -9.40 2.85
CA LEU A 446 10.29 -8.02 2.39
C LEU A 446 9.52 -7.15 3.38
N TYR A 447 8.32 -7.58 3.78
CA TYR A 447 7.47 -6.82 4.70
C TYR A 447 8.05 -6.79 6.11
N SER A 448 8.66 -7.87 6.60
CA SER A 448 9.35 -7.88 7.91
C SER A 448 10.55 -6.93 7.95
N SER A 449 11.17 -6.65 6.80
CA SER A 449 12.30 -5.72 6.73
C SER A 449 11.87 -4.26 6.91
N VAL A 450 10.60 -3.93 6.68
CA VAL A 450 10.09 -2.55 6.70
C VAL A 450 9.08 -2.33 7.83
N PHE A 451 8.18 -3.28 8.07
CA PHE A 451 7.12 -3.15 9.07
C PHE A 451 7.45 -3.91 10.35
N GLN A 452 7.04 -3.37 11.49
CA GLN A 452 7.01 -4.03 12.80
C GLN A 452 5.59 -4.47 13.23
N HIS A 453 4.57 -4.07 12.47
CA HIS A 453 3.16 -4.42 12.66
C HIS A 453 2.93 -5.95 12.64
N PRO A 454 1.97 -6.50 13.38
CA PRO A 454 1.56 -7.87 13.15
C PRO A 454 0.98 -8.04 11.73
N PHE A 455 1.08 -9.25 11.19
CA PHE A 455 0.61 -9.58 9.84
C PHE A 455 -0.63 -10.45 9.86
N MET A 456 -1.41 -10.34 8.79
CA MET A 456 -2.58 -11.16 8.53
C MET A 456 -2.61 -11.53 7.05
N ILE A 457 -2.93 -12.77 6.71
CA ILE A 457 -3.32 -13.14 5.35
C ILE A 457 -4.83 -12.91 5.26
N THR A 458 -5.21 -11.70 4.83
CA THR A 458 -6.61 -11.20 4.77
C THR A 458 -7.47 -11.93 3.77
N GLU A 459 -6.85 -12.47 2.71
CA GLU A 459 -7.49 -13.40 1.79
C GLU A 459 -6.43 -14.18 1.01
N PHE A 460 -6.65 -15.48 0.82
CA PHE A 460 -5.81 -16.32 -0.02
C PHE A 460 -6.50 -17.64 -0.35
N GLY A 461 -5.92 -18.37 -1.31
CA GLY A 461 -6.38 -19.70 -1.68
C GLY A 461 -5.52 -20.31 -2.78
N SER A 462 -5.79 -21.58 -3.06
CA SER A 462 -5.19 -22.31 -4.17
C SER A 462 -6.23 -22.74 -5.19
N ASN A 463 -5.97 -22.44 -6.45
CA ASN A 463 -6.80 -22.89 -7.56
C ASN A 463 -6.72 -24.42 -7.67
N SER A 464 -7.76 -25.04 -8.24
CA SER A 464 -7.81 -26.48 -8.54
C SER A 464 -7.19 -26.82 -9.90
N VAL A 465 -6.85 -25.81 -10.70
CA VAL A 465 -6.24 -25.95 -12.03
C VAL A 465 -4.77 -25.54 -11.98
N GLY A 466 -3.89 -26.32 -12.62
CA GLY A 466 -2.47 -26.00 -12.81
C GLY A 466 -1.50 -26.76 -11.92
N GLY A 467 -1.97 -27.55 -10.96
CA GLY A 467 -1.15 -28.34 -10.04
C GLY A 467 -1.97 -29.17 -9.06
N ASP A 468 -1.31 -29.67 -8.01
CA ASP A 468 -1.94 -30.50 -6.97
C ASP A 468 -2.31 -29.66 -5.74
N LYS A 469 -3.60 -29.35 -5.62
CA LYS A 469 -4.12 -28.53 -4.52
C LYS A 469 -4.06 -29.23 -3.16
N VAL A 470 -4.13 -30.56 -3.12
CA VAL A 470 -3.99 -31.32 -1.87
C VAL A 470 -2.57 -31.16 -1.35
N ALA A 471 -1.58 -31.40 -2.20
CA ALA A 471 -0.17 -31.20 -1.87
C ALA A 471 0.13 -29.74 -1.48
N TRP A 472 -0.49 -28.78 -2.16
CA TRP A 472 -0.37 -27.35 -1.82
C TRP A 472 -0.88 -27.04 -0.41
N ILE A 473 -2.05 -27.56 -0.03
CA ILE A 473 -2.63 -27.38 1.31
C ILE A 473 -1.73 -28.01 2.37
N GLU A 474 -1.24 -29.22 2.13
CA GLU A 474 -0.29 -29.89 3.03
C GLU A 474 1.01 -29.08 3.19
N GLY A 475 1.55 -28.55 2.08
CA GLY A 475 2.73 -27.69 2.05
C GLY A 475 2.52 -26.36 2.76
N MET A 476 1.34 -25.75 2.62
CA MET A 476 0.94 -24.56 3.36
C MET A 476 0.99 -24.81 4.87
N PHE A 477 0.30 -25.84 5.37
CA PHE A 477 0.29 -26.16 6.80
C PHE A 477 1.69 -26.52 7.33
N ALA A 478 2.56 -27.10 6.49
CA ALA A 478 3.95 -27.37 6.87
C ALA A 478 4.83 -26.10 6.93
N ALA A 479 4.45 -25.03 6.23
CA ALA A 479 5.24 -23.79 6.13
C ALA A 479 4.80 -22.68 7.11
N LEU A 480 3.54 -22.65 7.56
CA LEU A 480 2.97 -21.54 8.34
C LEU A 480 3.79 -21.16 9.59
N ASN A 481 4.39 -22.14 10.28
CA ASN A 481 5.19 -21.88 11.48
C ASN A 481 6.48 -21.08 11.21
N GLN A 482 6.89 -20.94 9.95
CA GLN A 482 8.05 -20.14 9.54
C GLN A 482 7.74 -18.63 9.53
N PHE A 483 6.46 -18.25 9.66
CA PHE A 483 5.98 -16.88 9.57
C PHE A 483 5.33 -16.42 10.89
N PRO A 484 6.06 -16.36 12.02
CA PRO A 484 5.49 -16.18 13.35
C PRO A 484 4.74 -14.84 13.57
N ARG A 485 4.98 -13.83 12.70
CA ARG A 485 4.22 -12.57 12.73
C ARG A 485 2.91 -12.62 11.97
N ILE A 486 2.63 -13.67 11.20
CA ILE A 486 1.30 -13.91 10.62
C ILE A 486 0.42 -14.49 11.73
N LYS A 487 -0.55 -13.68 12.18
CA LYS A 487 -1.40 -13.99 13.32
C LYS A 487 -2.82 -14.38 12.95
N ALA A 488 -3.25 -14.05 11.73
CA ALA A 488 -4.48 -14.57 11.17
C ALA A 488 -4.30 -14.97 9.70
N ALA A 489 -5.04 -15.97 9.25
CA ALA A 489 -5.09 -16.41 7.86
C ALA A 489 -6.51 -16.76 7.43
N ILE A 490 -7.00 -16.09 6.40
CA ILE A 490 -8.39 -16.12 5.97
C ILE A 490 -8.50 -16.82 4.63
N TRP A 491 -9.00 -18.05 4.65
CA TRP A 491 -9.20 -18.78 3.40
C TRP A 491 -10.36 -18.20 2.60
N TRP A 492 -10.14 -17.89 1.32
CA TRP A 492 -11.20 -17.42 0.43
C TRP A 492 -11.98 -18.59 -0.18
N ASN A 493 -13.13 -18.98 0.40
CA ASN A 493 -13.89 -20.17 0.01
C ASN A 493 -14.94 -19.89 -1.08
N GLY A 494 -14.49 -19.44 -2.25
CA GLY A 494 -15.34 -19.13 -3.39
C GLY A 494 -14.84 -19.67 -4.72
N ILE A 495 -15.49 -19.22 -5.79
CA ILE A 495 -15.06 -19.39 -7.17
C ILE A 495 -15.00 -18.01 -7.80
N ASP A 496 -13.84 -17.67 -8.38
CA ASP A 496 -13.70 -16.53 -9.25
C ASP A 496 -14.04 -16.96 -10.68
N TRP A 497 -15.01 -16.27 -11.29
CA TRP A 497 -15.61 -16.64 -12.58
C TRP A 497 -15.08 -15.70 -13.67
N ASP A 498 -14.84 -16.25 -14.86
CA ASP A 498 -14.51 -15.41 -16.01
C ASP A 498 -15.73 -14.65 -16.55
N ALA A 499 -15.50 -13.76 -17.53
CA ALA A 499 -16.57 -12.98 -18.16
C ALA A 499 -17.62 -13.83 -18.91
N GLN A 500 -17.37 -15.13 -19.12
CA GLN A 500 -18.29 -16.08 -19.72
C GLN A 500 -18.95 -17.00 -18.67
N MET A 501 -18.74 -16.73 -17.38
CA MET A 501 -19.22 -17.54 -16.26
C MET A 501 -18.63 -18.97 -16.22
N ASN A 502 -17.42 -19.16 -16.74
CA ASN A 502 -16.64 -20.37 -16.48
C ASN A 502 -15.83 -20.21 -15.18
N PRO A 503 -15.63 -21.29 -14.41
CA PRO A 503 -14.90 -21.21 -13.14
C PRO A 503 -13.40 -21.04 -13.42
N ALA A 504 -12.91 -19.80 -13.36
CA ALA A 504 -11.52 -19.48 -13.66
C ALA A 504 -10.58 -19.88 -12.53
N ARG A 505 -10.97 -19.56 -11.29
CA ARG A 505 -10.19 -19.92 -10.10
C ARG A 505 -11.10 -20.54 -9.04
N ILE A 506 -10.90 -21.83 -8.78
CA ILE A 506 -11.72 -22.63 -7.87
C ILE A 506 -10.99 -22.73 -6.53
N TYR A 507 -11.32 -21.83 -5.60
CA TYR A 507 -10.70 -21.78 -4.28
C TYR A 507 -11.45 -22.57 -3.22
N ARG A 508 -12.54 -23.24 -3.60
CA ARG A 508 -13.38 -24.02 -2.69
C ARG A 508 -12.59 -25.06 -1.89
N ILE A 509 -12.73 -25.06 -0.57
CA ILE A 509 -12.14 -26.07 0.33
C ILE A 509 -12.95 -27.37 0.35
N ASP A 510 -14.16 -27.34 -0.19
CA ASP A 510 -15.11 -28.46 -0.17
C ASP A 510 -15.36 -29.10 -1.52
N GLU A 511 -14.54 -28.79 -2.53
CA GLU A 511 -14.74 -29.25 -3.90
C GLU A 511 -14.69 -30.78 -4.04
N ASN A 512 -13.92 -31.47 -3.19
CA ASN A 512 -13.83 -32.92 -3.13
C ASN A 512 -13.31 -33.38 -1.75
N GLN A 513 -13.50 -34.67 -1.44
CA GLN A 513 -13.17 -35.22 -0.13
C GLN A 513 -11.67 -35.14 0.22
N ALA A 514 -10.77 -35.24 -0.76
CA ALA A 514 -9.33 -35.19 -0.51
C ALA A 514 -8.86 -33.79 -0.07
N VAL A 515 -9.38 -32.73 -0.69
CA VAL A 515 -9.11 -31.33 -0.31
C VAL A 515 -9.64 -31.04 1.10
N LEU A 516 -10.85 -31.53 1.40
CA LEU A 516 -11.45 -31.43 2.73
C LEU A 516 -10.61 -32.13 3.80
N ASP A 517 -10.18 -33.36 3.55
CA ASP A 517 -9.41 -34.15 4.50
C ASP A 517 -8.04 -33.51 4.75
N ALA A 518 -7.36 -33.01 3.72
CA ALA A 518 -6.09 -32.32 3.84
C ALA A 518 -6.19 -31.06 4.71
N PHE A 519 -7.22 -30.24 4.48
CA PHE A 519 -7.45 -29.04 5.28
C PHE A 519 -7.85 -29.38 6.72
N ALA A 520 -8.74 -30.36 6.92
CA ALA A 520 -9.15 -30.86 8.24
C ALA A 520 -7.99 -31.44 9.06
N GLN A 521 -7.04 -32.10 8.40
CA GLN A 521 -5.83 -32.61 9.05
C GLN A 521 -4.88 -31.47 9.42
N GLY A 522 -4.77 -30.45 8.56
CA GLY A 522 -3.98 -29.26 8.82
C GLY A 522 -4.45 -28.46 10.03
N LEU A 523 -5.76 -28.21 10.16
CA LEU A 523 -6.35 -27.46 11.28
C LEU A 523 -6.17 -28.11 12.67
N LYS A 524 -5.79 -29.39 12.73
CA LYS A 524 -5.54 -30.12 13.98
C LYS A 524 -4.09 -29.99 14.49
N LYS A 525 -3.19 -29.46 13.66
CA LYS A 525 -1.79 -29.21 14.00
C LYS A 525 -1.66 -27.81 14.59
#